data_AF-A0A520YLV8-F1
#
_entry.id   AF-A0A520YLV8-F1
#
_cell.length_a   1.000
_cell.length_b   1.000
_cell.length_c   1.000
_cell.angle_alpha   90.00
_cell.angle_beta   90.00
_cell.angle_gamma   90.00
#
_symmetry.space_group_name_H-M   'P 1'
#
loop_
_entity.id
_entity.type
_entity.pdbx_description
1 polymer ?
#
loop_
_entity_poly.entity_id
_entity_poly.type
_entity_poly.pdbx_seq_one_letter_code
_entity_poly.pdbx_strand_id
1 'polypeptide(L)' 'MKHTLKVAMAQIAPVWLDKAKTLKKVENAIDEAAKHGSELVIFG' A
#
# COMPACT_ATOMS: atom_id res chain seq x y z
N MET A 1 20.78 3.19 20.00
CA MET A 1 20.29 3.92 18.81
C MET A 1 18.83 3.59 18.62
N LYS A 2 17.98 4.56 18.26
CA LYS A 2 16.54 4.36 18.05
C LYS A 2 16.27 4.39 16.55
N HIS A 3 15.74 3.31 15.99
CA HIS A 3 15.34 3.23 14.59
C HIS A 3 13.82 3.43 14.53
N THR A 4 13.37 4.46 13.80
CA THR A 4 11.96 4.72 13.55
C THR A 4 11.68 4.33 12.10
N LEU A 5 10.80 3.35 11.89
CA LEU A 5 10.34 2.94 10.57
C LEU A 5 8.98 3.57 10.30
N LYS A 6 8.83 4.30 9.19
CA LYS A 6 7.52 4.84 8.79
C LYS A 6 6.74 3.79 8.00
N VAL A 7 5.61 3.34 8.53
CA VAL A 7 4.78 2.29 7.92
C VAL A 7 3.46 2.88 7.41
N ALA A 8 3.09 2.54 6.18
CA ALA A 8 1.76 2.79 5.62
C ALA A 8 0.88 1.54 5.76
N MET A 9 -0.37 1.74 6.18
CA MET A 9 -1.38 0.70 6.22
C MET A 9 -2.41 0.98 5.14
N ALA A 10 -2.42 0.16 4.09
CA ALA A 10 -3.31 0.30 2.95
C ALA A 10 -4.48 -0.68 3.09
N GLN A 11 -5.66 -0.15 3.45
CA GLN A 11 -6.88 -0.95 3.52
C GLN A 11 -7.67 -0.79 2.22
N ILE A 12 -7.76 -1.85 1.42
CA ILE A 12 -8.39 -1.81 0.10
C ILE A 12 -9.29 -3.02 -0.14
N ALA A 13 -10.51 -2.77 -0.60
CA ALA A 13 -11.37 -3.86 -1.09
C ALA A 13 -10.89 -4.35 -2.47
N PRO A 14 -10.91 -5.66 -2.75
CA PRO A 14 -10.62 -6.18 -4.07
C PRO A 14 -11.71 -5.80 -5.07
N VAL A 15 -11.38 -5.80 -6.36
CA VAL A 15 -12.40 -5.82 -7.41
C VAL A 15 -12.74 -7.28 -7.69
N TRP A 16 -14.01 -7.62 -7.52
CA TRP A 16 -14.43 -9.03 -7.49
C TRP A 16 -14.13 -9.73 -8.80
N LEU A 17 -13.44 -10.89 -8.71
CA LEU A 17 -12.99 -11.71 -9.84
C LEU A 17 -12.15 -10.96 -10.90
N ASP A 18 -11.65 -9.77 -10.58
CA ASP A 18 -10.83 -8.94 -11.48
C ASP A 18 -9.46 -8.69 -10.84
N LYS A 19 -8.51 -9.59 -11.18
CA LYS A 19 -7.14 -9.51 -10.70
C LYS A 19 -6.44 -8.23 -11.18
N ALA A 20 -6.63 -7.85 -12.45
CA ALA A 20 -5.93 -6.71 -13.03
C ALA A 20 -6.34 -5.40 -12.36
N LYS A 21 -7.64 -5.17 -12.15
CA LYS A 21 -8.11 -3.98 -11.43
C LYS A 21 -7.71 -4.00 -9.95
N THR A 22 -7.69 -5.17 -9.31
CA THR A 22 -7.23 -5.28 -7.92
C THR A 22 -5.75 -4.91 -7.80
N LEU A 23 -4.90 -5.39 -8.71
CA LEU A 23 -3.48 -5.03 -8.75
C LEU A 23 -3.27 -3.53 -9.01
N LYS A 24 -4.10 -2.91 -9.85
CA LYS A 24 -4.05 -1.45 -10.04
C LYS A 24 -4.29 -0.68 -8.73
N LYS A 25 -5.19 -1.17 -7.86
CA LYS A 25 -5.42 -0.57 -6.53
C LYS A 25 -4.22 -0.76 -5.60
N VAL A 26 -3.54 -1.90 -5.69
CA VAL A 26 -2.29 -2.17 -4.94
C VAL A 26 -1.19 -1.22 -5.40
N GLU A 27 -0.96 -1.07 -6.71
CA GLU A 27 0.02 -0.13 -7.28
C GLU A 27 -0.21 1.29 -6.78
N ASN A 28 -1.45 1.78 -6.88
CA ASN A 28 -1.79 3.13 -6.42
C ASN A 28 -1.52 3.32 -4.92
N ALA A 29 -1.78 2.31 -4.09
CA ALA A 29 -1.51 2.38 -2.66
C ALA A 29 0.00 2.40 -2.34
N ILE A 30 0.81 1.71 -3.14
CA ILE A 30 2.28 1.77 -3.03
C ILE A 30 2.77 3.18 -3.41
N ASP A 31 2.26 3.73 -4.51
CA ASP A 31 2.61 5.10 -4.95
C ASP A 31 2.25 6.14 -3.89
N GLU A 32 1.06 6.04 -3.28
CA GLU A 32 0.66 6.93 -2.20
C GLU A 32 1.54 6.77 -0.96
N ALA A 33 1.89 5.55 -0.56
CA ALA A 33 2.80 5.33 0.55
C ALA A 33 4.20 5.92 0.29
N ALA A 34 4.71 5.78 -0.93
CA ALA A 34 5.97 6.36 -1.37
C ALA A 34 5.94 7.90 -1.33
N LYS A 35 4.86 8.53 -1.78
CA LYS A 35 4.67 9.99 -1.67
C LYS A 35 4.70 10.49 -0.23
N HIS A 36 4.22 9.68 0.71
CA HIS A 36 4.28 9.99 2.14
C HIS A 36 5.62 9.60 2.78
N GLY A 37 6.59 9.08 2.02
CA GLY A 37 7.90 8.67 2.54
C GLY A 37 7.83 7.46 3.48
N SER A 38 6.81 6.61 3.35
CA SER A 38 6.74 5.36 4.08
C SER A 38 7.75 4.36 3.53
N GLU A 39 8.38 3.62 4.42
CA GLU A 39 9.43 2.65 4.14
C GLU A 39 8.89 1.21 4.04
N LEU A 40 7.66 1.00 4.51
CA LEU A 40 6.94 -0.27 4.45
C LEU A 40 5.45 -0.02 4.21
N VAL A 41 4.82 -0.84 3.37
CA VAL A 41 3.38 -0.84 3.15
C VAL A 41 2.81 -2.20 3.54
N ILE A 42 1.76 -2.21 4.34
CA ILE A 42 1.03 -3.43 4.73
C ILE A 42 -0.39 -3.33 4.17
N PHE A 43 -0.87 -4.43 3.60
CA PHE A 43 -2.22 -4.53 3.02
C PHE A 43 -3.15 -5.33 3.94
N GLY A 44 -4.40 -4.88 4.05
CA GLY A 44 -5.46 -5.52 4.83
C GLY A 44 -6.84 -5.32 4.21
#